data_AF-A0A922E003-F1
#
_entry.id   AF-A0A922E003-F1
#
_cell.length_a   1.000
_cell.length_b   1.000
_cell.length_c   1.000
_cell.angle_alpha   90.00
_cell.angle_beta   90.00
_cell.angle_gamma   90.00
#
_symmetry.space_group_name_H-M   'P 1'
#
loop_
_entity.id
_entity.type
_entity.pdbx_description
1 polymer ?
#
loop_
_entity_poly.entity_id
_entity_poly.type
_entity_poly.pdbx_seq_one_letter_code
_entity_poly.pdbx_strand_id
1 'polypeptide(L)'
;MMLARTMMRRVAAACKKGVRNGTPSTTRTINTQMDDSYPILISPSLVSLDLPDIWPTNSSPNEFRSTCRCSNEQTAAIIDGKSIAGEIMSRIACEVWRMKESIGRVPGLAVIMVGQRRDSQTYVRNKIKACEETGIKSSMTELHGNCKEDEVVNVLSRFNADPSIHGILLQLPLPQRHHATVSIVHAFTKNPEQITCEADIVVTAAGVPNLVRGNWLKPGAVVIDVGTNPIEDPSCEFGYRLTGDVCYEEAVRVASAVTPVPGGVGPMTIAMLLSNTLDSAKRAYDFT
;
A
#
# COMPACT_ATOMS: atom_id res chain seq x y z
N MET A 1 -23.16 -14.43 -4.84
CA MET A 1 -23.19 -13.90 -6.22
C MET A 1 -24.10 -12.68 -6.44
N MET A 2 -25.19 -12.50 -5.68
CA MET A 2 -26.14 -11.38 -5.91
C MET A 2 -25.60 -10.02 -5.46
N LEU A 3 -24.80 -9.96 -4.37
CA LEU A 3 -24.25 -8.72 -3.80
C LEU A 3 -23.16 -8.09 -4.70
N ALA A 4 -22.26 -8.89 -5.27
CA ALA A 4 -21.22 -8.43 -6.19
C ALA A 4 -21.78 -7.86 -7.49
N ARG A 5 -22.85 -8.46 -8.03
CA ARG A 5 -23.57 -7.96 -9.21
C ARG A 5 -24.27 -6.62 -8.93
N THR A 6 -24.84 -6.46 -7.74
CA THR A 6 -25.48 -5.20 -7.32
C THR A 6 -24.45 -4.08 -7.13
N MET A 7 -23.27 -4.40 -6.59
CA MET A 7 -22.18 -3.45 -6.42
C MET A 7 -21.60 -2.99 -7.76
N MET A 8 -21.31 -3.90 -8.70
CA MET A 8 -20.85 -3.54 -10.05
C MET A 8 -21.86 -2.69 -10.82
N ARG A 9 -23.17 -2.94 -10.65
CA ARG A 9 -24.23 -2.09 -11.25
C ARG A 9 -24.22 -0.67 -10.69
N ARG A 10 -23.92 -0.48 -9.40
CA ARG A 10 -23.84 0.85 -8.77
C ARG A 10 -22.59 1.61 -9.19
N VAL A 11 -21.45 0.91 -9.34
CA VAL A 11 -20.19 1.48 -9.85
C VAL A 11 -20.34 1.90 -11.32
N ALA A 12 -20.94 1.07 -12.16
CA ALA A 12 -21.23 1.40 -13.57
C ALA A 12 -22.20 2.59 -13.72
N ALA A 13 -23.18 2.73 -12.82
CA ALA A 13 -24.10 3.86 -12.82
C ALA A 13 -23.45 5.18 -12.37
N ALA A 14 -22.45 5.12 -11.48
CA ALA A 14 -21.69 6.29 -11.04
C ALA A 14 -20.73 6.78 -12.13
N CYS A 15 -20.04 5.87 -12.82
CA CYS A 15 -19.08 6.21 -13.86
C CYS A 15 -19.72 6.70 -15.17
N LYS A 16 -20.99 6.36 -15.46
CA LYS A 16 -21.76 6.95 -16.58
C LYS A 16 -22.16 8.42 -16.39
N LYS A 17 -22.17 8.96 -15.16
CA LYS A 17 -22.57 10.36 -14.90
C LYS A 17 -21.43 11.39 -15.11
N GLY A 18 -20.20 10.94 -15.36
CA GLY A 18 -19.01 11.80 -15.38
C GLY A 18 -18.45 12.21 -16.75
N VAL A 19 -18.97 11.69 -17.87
CA VAL A 19 -18.37 11.94 -19.19
C VAL A 19 -19.18 12.99 -19.96
N ARG A 20 -18.66 14.23 -20.04
CA ARG A 20 -19.08 15.25 -21.02
C ARG A 20 -18.04 15.31 -22.14
N ASN A 21 -18.55 15.34 -23.38
CA ASN A 21 -17.84 15.17 -24.64
C ASN A 21 -16.76 16.24 -24.93
N GLY A 22 -15.60 15.80 -25.39
CA GLY A 22 -14.57 16.61 -26.05
C GLY A 22 -14.08 15.91 -27.34
N THR A 23 -14.08 16.66 -28.44
CA THR A 23 -13.80 16.26 -29.84
C THR A 23 -12.33 15.91 -30.14
N PRO A 24 -12.03 15.16 -31.23
CA PRO A 24 -10.69 14.62 -31.50
C PRO A 24 -9.83 15.56 -32.36
N SER A 25 -8.52 15.63 -32.10
CA SER A 25 -7.55 16.27 -33.00
C SER A 25 -6.36 15.34 -33.28
N THR A 26 -6.37 14.83 -34.53
CA THR A 26 -5.26 14.63 -35.49
C THR A 26 -3.88 14.08 -35.06
N THR A 27 -3.63 12.92 -35.65
CA THR A 27 -2.41 12.14 -35.92
C THR A 27 -1.14 12.94 -36.31
N ARG A 28 0.01 12.50 -35.80
CA ARG A 28 1.30 12.58 -36.51
C ARG A 28 2.13 11.32 -36.32
N THR A 29 2.38 10.65 -37.44
CA THR A 29 3.24 9.48 -37.63
C THR A 29 4.71 9.89 -37.57
N ILE A 30 5.56 9.15 -36.86
CA ILE A 30 7.01 9.11 -37.10
C ILE A 30 7.46 7.65 -37.03
N ASN A 31 7.91 7.13 -38.18
CA ASN A 31 8.70 5.91 -38.30
C ASN A 31 10.08 6.12 -37.67
N THR A 32 10.62 5.12 -36.98
CA THR A 32 12.07 4.83 -37.03
C THR A 32 12.34 3.38 -36.63
N GLN A 33 13.36 2.83 -37.30
CA GLN A 33 13.72 1.42 -37.40
C GLN A 33 14.36 0.87 -36.12
N MET A 34 14.31 -0.47 -36.02
CA MET A 34 14.93 -1.34 -35.03
C MET A 34 16.45 -1.19 -34.95
N ASP A 35 16.99 -1.21 -33.73
CA ASP A 35 18.35 -1.69 -33.43
C ASP A 35 18.36 -2.41 -32.07
N ASP A 36 19.07 -3.54 -32.02
CA ASP A 36 19.17 -4.50 -30.92
C ASP A 36 20.13 -3.99 -29.84
N SER A 37 19.60 -3.54 -28.70
CA SER A 37 20.32 -3.42 -27.41
C SER A 37 19.31 -3.07 -26.32
N TYR A 38 18.98 -4.01 -25.43
CA TYR A 38 18.06 -3.79 -24.30
C TYR A 38 18.49 -2.59 -23.44
N PRO A 39 17.77 -1.45 -23.43
CA PRO A 39 18.01 -0.40 -22.47
C PRO A 39 17.17 -0.72 -21.23
N ILE A 40 17.83 -0.86 -20.08
CA ILE A 40 17.16 -0.80 -18.78
C ILE A 40 16.43 0.54 -18.73
N LEU A 41 15.10 0.51 -18.74
CA LEU A 41 14.24 1.69 -18.55
C LEU A 41 14.45 2.20 -17.12
N ILE A 42 15.43 3.10 -16.97
CA ILE A 42 15.59 3.90 -15.76
C ILE A 42 14.37 4.82 -15.69
N SER A 43 13.52 4.62 -14.67
CA SER A 43 12.44 5.53 -14.34
C SER A 43 13.00 6.96 -14.19
N PRO A 44 12.34 8.01 -14.74
CA PRO A 44 12.80 9.38 -14.54
C PRO A 44 12.93 9.69 -13.04
N SER A 45 13.95 10.46 -12.68
CA SER A 45 14.10 10.95 -11.31
C SER A 45 12.87 11.76 -10.90
N LEU A 46 12.26 11.43 -9.77
CA LEU A 46 11.26 12.28 -9.12
C LEU A 46 11.94 13.54 -8.58
N VAL A 47 12.20 14.50 -9.47
CA VAL A 47 12.64 15.84 -9.11
C VAL A 47 11.62 16.83 -9.67
N SER A 48 11.32 17.83 -8.83
CA SER A 48 10.39 18.95 -9.02
C SER A 48 8.94 18.70 -8.60
N LEU A 49 8.76 18.39 -7.32
CA LEU A 49 7.81 19.17 -6.51
C LEU A 49 8.64 20.27 -5.83
N ASP A 50 8.67 21.46 -6.42
CA ASP A 50 9.25 22.65 -5.77
C ASP A 50 8.38 23.00 -4.56
N LEU A 51 8.70 22.42 -3.42
CA LEU A 51 8.15 22.82 -2.13
C LEU A 51 9.01 23.99 -1.61
N PRO A 52 8.40 25.11 -1.19
CA PRO A 52 9.16 26.26 -0.72
C PRO A 52 9.92 25.91 0.58
N ASP A 53 11.21 26.28 0.63
CA ASP A 53 12.11 26.08 1.78
C ASP A 53 11.72 26.88 3.04
N ILE A 54 10.73 27.78 2.93
CA ILE A 54 10.31 28.67 4.01
C ILE A 54 8.80 28.54 4.21
N TRP A 55 8.43 27.93 5.33
CA TRP A 55 7.05 27.90 5.81
C TRP A 55 6.77 29.21 6.57
N PRO A 56 5.68 29.95 6.26
CA PRO A 56 5.40 31.22 6.92
C PRO A 56 5.07 31.02 8.40
N THR A 57 5.95 31.49 9.28
CA THR A 57 5.70 31.58 10.72
C THR A 57 4.84 32.80 11.02
N ASN A 58 3.52 32.66 11.00
CA ASN A 58 2.65 33.65 11.63
C ASN A 58 2.58 33.40 13.13
N SER A 59 3.54 33.95 13.87
CA SER A 59 3.38 34.23 15.29
C SER A 59 4.19 35.48 15.65
N SER A 60 3.48 36.58 15.87
CA SER A 60 4.03 37.77 16.52
C SER A 60 4.48 37.41 17.95
N PRO A 61 5.64 37.91 18.41
CA PRO A 61 6.17 37.56 19.72
C PRO A 61 5.53 38.45 20.78
N ASN A 62 4.60 37.92 21.58
CA ASN A 62 4.40 38.46 22.92
C ASN A 62 3.78 37.46 23.90
N GLU A 63 4.32 37.49 25.11
CA GLU A 63 3.82 36.89 26.36
C GLU A 63 4.04 35.38 26.58
N PHE A 64 5.32 35.07 26.83
CA PHE A 64 5.68 33.96 27.71
C PHE A 64 5.38 34.34 29.17
N ARG A 65 4.22 33.95 29.71
CA ARG A 65 4.12 33.52 31.11
C ARG A 65 2.84 32.75 31.45
N SER A 66 3.10 31.56 31.99
CA SER A 66 2.40 30.91 33.09
C SER A 66 0.97 30.41 32.91
N THR A 67 0.91 29.07 33.02
CA THR A 67 -0.19 28.25 33.51
C THR A 67 -1.44 28.16 32.64
N CYS A 68 -1.36 27.32 31.61
CA CYS A 68 -2.54 26.57 31.14
C CYS A 68 -2.45 25.14 31.68
N ARG A 69 -3.24 24.85 32.71
CA ARG A 69 -3.80 23.50 32.88
C ARG A 69 -4.62 23.25 31.62
N CYS A 70 -4.14 22.37 30.75
CA CYS A 70 -4.94 21.87 29.64
C CYS A 70 -5.06 20.36 29.84
N SER A 71 -6.10 19.99 30.58
CA SER A 71 -6.78 18.71 30.40
C SER A 71 -7.43 18.72 29.01
N ASN A 72 -6.62 18.54 27.97
CA ASN A 72 -7.11 18.06 26.70
C ASN A 72 -6.60 16.64 26.59
N GLU A 73 -7.51 15.68 26.72
CA GLU A 73 -7.33 14.33 26.19
C GLU A 73 -7.18 14.47 24.66
N GLN A 74 -6.00 14.91 24.21
CA GLN A 74 -5.70 15.00 22.80
C GLN A 74 -5.45 13.57 22.32
N THR A 75 -6.52 12.94 21.86
CA THR A 75 -6.45 11.62 21.23
C THR A 75 -5.98 11.79 19.80
N ALA A 76 -5.01 10.97 19.39
CA ALA A 76 -4.42 10.99 18.06
C ALA A 76 -5.50 10.86 16.98
N ALA A 77 -5.32 11.59 15.87
CA ALA A 77 -6.14 11.40 14.69
C ALA A 77 -5.93 9.98 14.12
N ILE A 78 -7.01 9.26 13.88
CA ILE A 78 -6.92 7.90 13.33
C ILE A 78 -6.76 7.99 11.81
N ILE A 79 -5.66 7.44 11.29
CA ILE A 79 -5.45 7.29 9.86
C ILE A 79 -6.20 6.02 9.41
N ASP A 80 -7.47 6.20 9.01
CA ASP A 80 -8.36 5.13 8.56
C ASP A 80 -7.99 4.66 7.14
N GLY A 81 -6.96 3.81 7.08
CA GLY A 81 -6.50 3.21 5.83
C GLY A 81 -7.54 2.33 5.15
N LYS A 82 -8.55 1.80 5.88
CA LYS A 82 -9.64 1.02 5.29
C LYS A 82 -10.56 1.91 4.46
N SER A 83 -10.93 3.08 4.96
CA SER A 83 -11.75 4.04 4.21
C SER A 83 -11.02 4.55 2.97
N ILE A 84 -9.77 4.99 3.13
CA ILE A 84 -8.93 5.50 2.03
C ILE A 84 -8.73 4.42 0.97
N ALA A 85 -8.41 3.18 1.38
CA ALA A 85 -8.28 2.07 0.46
C ALA A 85 -9.61 1.81 -0.30
N GLY A 86 -10.75 1.91 0.37
CA GLY A 86 -12.07 1.74 -0.26
C GLY A 86 -12.33 2.74 -1.39
N GLU A 87 -11.93 3.99 -1.23
CA GLU A 87 -12.03 5.01 -2.28
C GLU A 87 -11.12 4.69 -3.47
N ILE A 88 -9.87 4.32 -3.21
CA ILE A 88 -8.89 3.97 -4.24
C ILE A 88 -9.36 2.73 -5.02
N MET A 89 -9.81 1.70 -4.31
CA MET A 89 -10.36 0.49 -4.90
C MET A 89 -11.57 0.76 -5.80
N SER A 90 -12.43 1.69 -5.40
CA SER A 90 -13.58 2.11 -6.23
C SER A 90 -13.15 2.80 -7.52
N ARG A 91 -12.11 3.66 -7.46
CA ARG A 91 -11.54 4.29 -8.66
C ARG A 91 -10.89 3.28 -9.59
N ILE A 92 -10.11 2.34 -9.03
CA ILE A 92 -9.50 1.23 -9.79
C ILE A 92 -10.59 0.42 -10.50
N ALA A 93 -11.66 0.04 -9.80
CA ALA A 93 -12.75 -0.73 -10.39
C ALA A 93 -13.41 -0.02 -11.59
N CYS A 94 -13.62 1.30 -11.49
CA CYS A 94 -14.13 2.07 -12.63
C CYS A 94 -13.17 2.12 -13.81
N GLU A 95 -11.88 2.30 -13.55
CA GLU A 95 -10.87 2.35 -14.62
C GLU A 95 -10.69 0.99 -15.31
N VAL A 96 -10.70 -0.10 -14.54
CA VAL A 96 -10.68 -1.47 -15.10
C VAL A 96 -11.94 -1.73 -15.93
N TRP A 97 -13.10 -1.29 -15.46
CA TRP A 97 -14.33 -1.37 -16.24
C TRP A 97 -14.24 -0.56 -17.54
N ARG A 98 -13.71 0.66 -17.49
CA ARG A 98 -13.49 1.52 -18.66
C ARG A 98 -12.59 0.83 -19.68
N MET A 99 -11.46 0.27 -19.23
CA MET A 99 -10.51 -0.45 -20.08
C MET A 99 -11.15 -1.68 -20.73
N LYS A 100 -11.98 -2.41 -19.99
CA LYS A 100 -12.71 -3.56 -20.52
C LYS A 100 -13.69 -3.18 -21.63
N GLU A 101 -14.44 -2.11 -21.44
CA GLU A 101 -15.41 -1.64 -22.44
C GLU A 101 -14.74 -1.02 -23.68
N SER A 102 -13.61 -0.33 -23.50
CA SER A 102 -12.93 0.37 -24.59
C SER A 102 -12.05 -0.54 -25.45
N ILE A 103 -11.29 -1.45 -24.82
CA ILE A 103 -10.29 -2.28 -25.52
C ILE A 103 -10.49 -3.78 -25.33
N GLY A 104 -11.51 -4.21 -24.57
CA GLY A 104 -11.79 -5.63 -24.34
C GLY A 104 -10.76 -6.34 -23.45
N ARG A 105 -9.85 -5.59 -22.80
CA ARG A 105 -8.77 -6.11 -21.96
C ARG A 105 -8.93 -5.63 -20.51
N VAL A 106 -8.37 -6.42 -19.58
CA VAL A 106 -8.33 -6.12 -18.14
C VAL A 106 -6.92 -6.36 -17.62
N PRO A 107 -6.49 -5.71 -16.53
CA PRO A 107 -5.20 -6.01 -15.92
C PRO A 107 -5.18 -7.45 -15.38
N GLY A 108 -4.07 -8.17 -15.55
CA GLY A 108 -3.74 -9.38 -14.81
C GLY A 108 -2.69 -9.21 -13.72
N LEU A 109 -2.93 -9.82 -12.55
CA LEU A 109 -2.00 -9.98 -11.44
C LEU A 109 -1.69 -11.46 -11.22
N ALA A 110 -0.41 -11.83 -11.30
CA ALA A 110 0.06 -13.15 -10.89
C ALA A 110 0.57 -13.14 -9.44
N VAL A 111 0.26 -14.18 -8.68
CA VAL A 111 0.70 -14.35 -7.28
C VAL A 111 1.41 -15.68 -7.12
N ILE A 112 2.64 -15.65 -6.61
CA ILE A 112 3.43 -16.84 -6.28
C ILE A 112 3.45 -16.97 -4.75
N MET A 113 2.95 -18.09 -4.24
CA MET A 113 2.98 -18.42 -2.82
C MET A 113 3.88 -19.63 -2.59
N VAL A 114 4.81 -19.53 -1.64
CA VAL A 114 5.71 -20.63 -1.26
C VAL A 114 5.35 -21.09 0.14
N GLY A 115 5.09 -22.40 0.30
CA GLY A 115 4.71 -22.99 1.58
C GLY A 115 3.25 -22.73 1.98
N GLN A 116 2.93 -23.04 3.23
CA GLN A 116 1.54 -23.13 3.72
C GLN A 116 1.33 -22.32 5.02
N ARG A 117 2.05 -21.21 5.18
CA ARG A 117 1.88 -20.33 6.34
C ARG A 117 0.49 -19.68 6.32
N ARG A 118 -0.25 -19.80 7.43
CA ARG A 118 -1.65 -19.34 7.56
C ARG A 118 -1.83 -17.82 7.38
N ASP A 119 -0.88 -17.04 7.90
CA ASP A 119 -0.87 -15.58 7.74
C ASP A 119 -0.75 -15.20 6.25
N SER A 120 0.19 -15.83 5.56
CA SER A 120 0.49 -15.62 4.13
C SER A 120 -0.69 -16.02 3.25
N GLN A 121 -1.37 -17.12 3.56
CA GLN A 121 -2.61 -17.53 2.89
C GLN A 121 -3.71 -16.48 3.05
N THR A 122 -3.87 -15.92 4.25
CA THR A 122 -4.85 -14.84 4.50
C THR A 122 -4.54 -13.60 3.67
N TYR A 123 -3.26 -13.18 3.60
CA TYR A 123 -2.86 -12.05 2.76
C TYR A 123 -3.11 -12.30 1.28
N VAL A 124 -2.70 -13.46 0.77
CA VAL A 124 -2.89 -13.81 -0.64
C VAL A 124 -4.38 -13.89 -0.95
N ARG A 125 -5.19 -14.53 -0.11
CA ARG A 125 -6.65 -14.58 -0.27
C ARG A 125 -7.27 -13.19 -0.36
N ASN A 126 -6.84 -12.27 0.52
CA ASN A 126 -7.35 -10.90 0.51
C ASN A 126 -6.95 -10.16 -0.78
N LYS A 127 -5.73 -10.37 -1.30
CA LYS A 127 -5.28 -9.80 -2.57
C LYS A 127 -6.07 -10.35 -3.76
N ILE A 128 -6.29 -11.66 -3.81
CA ILE A 128 -7.09 -12.31 -4.87
C ILE A 128 -8.53 -11.81 -4.84
N LYS A 129 -9.14 -11.74 -3.65
CA LYS A 129 -10.49 -11.19 -3.48
C LYS A 129 -10.59 -9.75 -3.96
N ALA A 130 -9.60 -8.92 -3.64
CA ALA A 130 -9.54 -7.54 -4.09
C ALA A 130 -9.41 -7.42 -5.62
N CYS A 131 -8.66 -8.31 -6.28
CA CYS A 131 -8.64 -8.40 -7.74
C CYS A 131 -10.03 -8.69 -8.30
N GLU A 132 -10.73 -9.69 -7.75
CA GLU A 132 -12.08 -10.05 -8.19
C GLU A 132 -13.08 -8.90 -8.04
N GLU A 133 -13.03 -8.19 -6.91
CA GLU A 133 -13.91 -7.05 -6.61
C GLU A 133 -13.66 -5.86 -7.57
N THR A 134 -12.42 -5.67 -8.02
CA THR A 134 -12.04 -4.58 -8.94
C THR A 134 -12.10 -4.98 -10.42
N GLY A 135 -12.31 -6.27 -10.72
CA GLY A 135 -12.33 -6.79 -12.09
C GLY A 135 -10.95 -7.08 -12.68
N ILE A 136 -9.89 -7.02 -11.87
CA ILE A 136 -8.53 -7.45 -12.26
C ILE A 136 -8.52 -8.98 -12.30
N LYS A 137 -7.96 -9.55 -13.38
CA LYS A 137 -7.79 -10.99 -13.49
C LYS A 137 -6.64 -11.42 -12.57
N SER A 138 -6.85 -12.43 -11.75
CA SER A 138 -5.79 -12.96 -10.90
C SER A 138 -5.39 -14.37 -11.34
N SER A 139 -4.12 -14.72 -11.13
CA SER A 139 -3.59 -16.06 -11.34
C SER A 139 -2.66 -16.41 -10.20
N MET A 140 -2.78 -17.61 -9.64
CA MET A 140 -2.03 -18.00 -8.46
C MET A 140 -1.25 -19.30 -8.73
N THR A 141 -0.04 -19.39 -8.21
CA THR A 141 0.75 -20.62 -8.21
C THR A 141 1.28 -20.86 -6.81
N GLU A 142 0.97 -22.04 -6.26
CA GLU A 142 1.49 -22.50 -4.98
C GLU A 142 2.70 -23.41 -5.22
N LEU A 143 3.79 -23.12 -4.53
CA LEU A 143 4.99 -23.92 -4.49
C LEU A 143 5.16 -24.54 -3.10
N HIS A 144 5.79 -25.70 -3.05
CA HIS A 144 6.07 -26.36 -1.78
C HIS A 144 7.03 -25.51 -0.93
N GLY A 145 6.96 -25.59 0.41
CA GLY A 145 7.82 -24.80 1.29
C GLY A 145 9.33 -25.11 1.17
N ASN A 146 9.66 -26.27 0.61
CA ASN A 146 11.02 -26.70 0.30
C ASN A 146 11.33 -26.62 -1.21
N CYS A 147 10.63 -25.75 -1.96
CA CYS A 147 10.87 -25.59 -3.39
C CYS A 147 12.28 -25.06 -3.64
N LYS A 148 12.88 -25.46 -4.77
CA LYS A 148 14.18 -24.93 -5.19
C LYS A 148 14.01 -23.53 -5.79
N GLU A 149 15.06 -22.73 -5.74
CA GLU A 149 15.08 -21.40 -6.37
C GLU A 149 14.72 -21.47 -7.87
N ASP A 150 15.26 -22.45 -8.59
CA ASP A 150 14.95 -22.69 -10.00
C ASP A 150 13.45 -22.89 -10.26
N GLU A 151 12.71 -23.50 -9.32
CA GLU A 151 11.26 -23.69 -9.46
C GLU A 151 10.52 -22.34 -9.38
N VAL A 152 10.95 -21.44 -8.49
CA VAL A 152 10.42 -20.07 -8.39
C VAL A 152 10.75 -19.28 -9.66
N VAL A 153 12.00 -19.37 -10.14
CA VAL A 153 12.46 -18.70 -11.37
C VAL A 153 11.69 -19.17 -12.60
N ASN A 154 11.39 -20.48 -12.70
CA ASN A 154 10.61 -21.05 -13.78
C ASN A 154 9.17 -20.51 -13.80
N VAL A 155 8.52 -20.40 -12.63
CA VAL A 155 7.18 -19.81 -12.53
C VAL A 155 7.21 -18.32 -12.89
N LEU A 156 8.22 -17.59 -12.39
CA LEU A 156 8.37 -16.17 -12.70
C LEU A 156 8.58 -15.92 -14.20
N SER A 157 9.42 -16.74 -14.85
CA SER A 157 9.67 -16.68 -16.29
C SER A 157 8.40 -16.94 -17.11
N ARG A 158 7.57 -17.89 -16.66
CA ARG A 158 6.26 -18.16 -17.29
C ARG A 158 5.32 -16.96 -17.18
N PHE A 159 5.26 -16.29 -16.03
CA PHE A 159 4.41 -15.10 -15.87
C PHE A 159 4.94 -13.89 -16.62
N ASN A 160 6.26 -13.69 -16.70
CA ASN A 160 6.86 -12.63 -17.51
C ASN A 160 6.58 -12.80 -19.02
N ALA A 161 6.47 -14.04 -19.49
CA ALA A 161 6.16 -14.33 -20.89
C ALA A 161 4.66 -14.25 -21.23
N ASP A 162 3.77 -14.11 -20.23
CA ASP A 162 2.33 -14.04 -20.43
C ASP A 162 1.88 -12.58 -20.60
N PRO A 163 1.46 -12.16 -21.81
CA PRO A 163 1.03 -10.77 -22.08
C PRO A 163 -0.30 -10.39 -21.41
N SER A 164 -0.96 -11.34 -20.73
CA SER A 164 -2.13 -11.06 -19.90
C SER A 164 -1.77 -10.72 -18.45
N ILE A 165 -0.51 -10.87 -18.05
CA ILE A 165 0.01 -10.53 -16.72
C ILE A 165 0.77 -9.21 -16.79
N HIS A 166 0.44 -8.27 -15.89
CA HIS A 166 1.10 -6.95 -15.82
C HIS A 166 1.70 -6.67 -14.44
N GLY A 167 1.29 -7.43 -13.43
CA GLY A 167 1.90 -7.43 -12.11
C GLY A 167 2.23 -8.86 -11.69
N ILE A 168 3.39 -9.05 -11.08
CA ILE A 168 3.77 -10.31 -10.44
C ILE A 168 4.09 -10.00 -8.99
N LEU A 169 3.44 -10.72 -8.09
CA LEU A 169 3.70 -10.65 -6.66
C LEU A 169 4.30 -11.97 -6.20
N LEU A 170 5.58 -11.93 -5.83
CA LEU A 170 6.22 -12.97 -5.03
C LEU A 170 6.03 -12.63 -3.56
N GLN A 171 5.33 -13.48 -2.80
CA GLN A 171 5.12 -13.23 -1.38
C GLN A 171 6.43 -13.45 -0.59
N LEU A 172 7.02 -12.34 -0.16
CA LEU A 172 8.30 -12.19 0.57
C LEU A 172 8.27 -12.72 2.03
N PRO A 173 9.43 -12.81 2.72
CA PRO A 173 10.33 -11.66 3.04
C PRO A 173 11.58 -11.51 2.13
N LEU A 174 11.96 -10.27 1.76
CA LEU A 174 13.31 -9.83 1.33
C LEU A 174 13.52 -8.32 1.64
N PRO A 175 14.75 -7.87 1.97
CA PRO A 175 15.04 -6.55 2.54
C PRO A 175 15.26 -5.44 1.48
N GLN A 176 15.00 -4.18 1.85
CA GLN A 176 15.27 -3.00 1.02
C GLN A 176 15.96 -1.86 1.78
N ARG A 177 16.77 -1.11 1.03
CA ARG A 177 17.46 0.14 1.39
C ARG A 177 16.84 1.30 0.59
N HIS A 178 16.94 2.53 1.12
CA HIS A 178 17.37 3.79 0.44
C HIS A 178 16.62 5.09 0.85
N HIS A 179 17.44 6.15 1.02
CA HIS A 179 17.29 7.61 0.82
C HIS A 179 16.06 8.40 1.35
N ALA A 180 16.08 8.63 2.66
CA ALA A 180 15.85 9.94 3.31
C ALA A 180 16.85 10.05 4.50
N THR A 181 16.84 11.10 5.33
CA THR A 181 17.49 11.00 6.65
C THR A 181 16.66 10.05 7.51
N VAL A 182 16.89 8.76 7.30
CA VAL A 182 16.17 7.67 7.94
C VAL A 182 17.10 7.05 8.97
N SER A 183 16.72 7.17 10.24
CA SER A 183 17.31 6.34 11.28
C SER A 183 16.66 4.96 11.23
N ILE A 184 17.35 3.98 10.65
CA ILE A 184 16.89 2.59 10.64
C ILE A 184 17.22 1.96 11.99
N VAL A 185 16.18 1.66 12.77
CA VAL A 185 16.28 0.92 14.02
C VAL A 185 16.02 -0.56 13.74
N HIS A 186 16.87 -1.43 14.29
CA HIS A 186 16.75 -2.89 14.18
C HIS A 186 17.03 -3.57 15.53
N ALA A 187 16.88 -4.90 15.58
CA ALA A 187 16.96 -5.68 16.81
C ALA A 187 18.30 -5.58 17.58
N PHE A 188 19.37 -5.05 16.97
CA PHE A 188 20.68 -4.87 17.61
C PHE A 188 21.06 -3.40 17.81
N THR A 189 20.15 -2.48 17.46
CA THR A 189 20.35 -1.05 17.73
C THR A 189 20.38 -0.84 19.24
N LYS A 190 21.39 -0.09 19.72
CA LYS A 190 21.47 0.29 21.14
C LYS A 190 20.52 1.45 21.41
N ASN A 191 19.77 1.37 22.49
CA ASN A 191 18.80 2.37 22.94
C ASN A 191 17.83 2.83 21.83
N PRO A 192 17.13 1.88 21.16
CA PRO A 192 16.18 2.20 20.09
C PRO A 192 15.11 3.23 20.51
N GLU A 193 14.75 3.25 21.79
CA GLU A 193 13.81 4.21 22.38
C GLU A 193 14.31 5.66 22.31
N GLN A 194 15.60 5.90 22.49
CA GLN A 194 16.18 7.25 22.44
C GLN A 194 16.19 7.80 21.01
N ILE A 195 16.47 6.93 20.03
CA ILE A 195 16.44 7.31 18.62
C ILE A 195 15.00 7.57 18.16
N THR A 196 14.06 6.72 18.60
CA THR A 196 12.64 6.82 18.20
C THR A 196 11.99 8.10 18.76
N CYS A 197 12.39 8.54 19.96
CA CYS A 197 11.78 9.70 20.62
C CYS A 197 12.16 11.06 19.99
N GLU A 198 13.12 11.09 19.07
CA GLU A 198 13.48 12.28 18.30
C GLU A 198 12.68 12.39 17.00
N ALA A 199 12.05 11.31 16.54
CA ALA A 199 11.40 11.23 15.24
C ALA A 199 10.03 11.93 15.21
N ASP A 200 9.81 12.76 14.19
CA ASP A 200 8.50 13.37 13.89
C ASP A 200 7.55 12.38 13.20
N ILE A 201 8.11 11.40 12.47
CA ILE A 201 7.39 10.29 11.83
C ILE A 201 8.05 8.98 12.24
N VAL A 202 7.26 8.07 12.80
CA VAL A 202 7.70 6.73 13.18
C VAL A 202 6.99 5.71 12.30
N VAL A 203 7.77 4.90 11.57
CA VAL A 203 7.25 3.79 10.76
C VAL A 203 7.76 2.48 11.38
N THR A 204 6.87 1.64 11.87
CA THR A 204 7.23 0.36 12.49
C THR A 204 7.01 -0.81 11.52
N ALA A 205 8.02 -1.67 11.39
CA ALA A 205 7.98 -2.89 10.57
C ALA A 205 8.88 -3.98 11.17
N ALA A 206 8.93 -4.04 12.50
CA ALA A 206 9.77 -4.97 13.26
C ALA A 206 9.16 -6.38 13.35
N GLY A 207 7.83 -6.51 13.22
CA GLY A 207 7.14 -7.79 13.36
C GLY A 207 7.20 -8.34 14.78
N VAL A 208 7.12 -7.45 15.78
CA VAL A 208 7.11 -7.79 17.21
C VAL A 208 5.96 -7.04 17.87
N PRO A 209 4.95 -7.75 18.40
CA PRO A 209 3.74 -7.11 18.91
C PRO A 209 4.04 -6.19 20.09
N ASN A 210 3.50 -4.96 20.06
CA ASN A 210 3.62 -3.95 21.14
C ASN A 210 5.08 -3.61 21.53
N LEU A 211 6.04 -3.78 20.62
CA LEU A 211 7.44 -3.41 20.82
C LEU A 211 7.59 -1.91 21.10
N VAL A 212 6.97 -1.07 20.27
CA VAL A 212 7.06 0.39 20.40
C VAL A 212 6.01 0.87 21.39
N ARG A 213 6.48 1.38 22.53
CA ARG A 213 5.65 1.88 23.63
C ARG A 213 5.46 3.39 23.53
N GLY A 214 4.46 3.93 24.23
CA GLY A 214 4.14 5.36 24.17
C GLY A 214 5.30 6.27 24.58
N ASN A 215 6.14 5.83 25.52
CA ASN A 215 7.33 6.59 25.96
C ASN A 215 8.50 6.58 24.95
N TRP A 216 8.39 5.82 23.85
CA TRP A 216 9.34 5.87 22.73
C TRP A 216 8.97 6.95 21.72
N LEU A 217 7.75 7.49 21.80
CA LEU A 217 7.22 8.42 20.83
C LEU A 217 7.41 9.86 21.28
N LYS A 218 7.86 10.71 20.35
CA LYS A 218 7.83 12.16 20.53
C LYS A 218 6.37 12.63 20.65
N PRO A 219 6.02 13.48 21.62
CA PRO A 219 4.69 14.10 21.66
C PRO A 219 4.39 14.82 20.34
N GLY A 220 3.25 14.47 19.73
CA GLY A 220 2.84 15.00 18.42
C GLY A 220 3.40 14.25 17.20
N ALA A 221 4.17 13.18 17.36
CA ALA A 221 4.65 12.36 16.24
C ALA A 221 3.50 11.75 15.42
N VAL A 222 3.74 11.48 14.14
CA VAL A 222 2.87 10.66 13.30
C VAL A 222 3.37 9.22 13.31
N VAL A 223 2.48 8.26 13.58
CA VAL A 223 2.82 6.85 13.72
C VAL A 223 2.17 6.02 12.62
N ILE A 224 2.99 5.34 11.84
CA ILE A 224 2.59 4.38 10.79
C ILE A 224 3.00 2.98 11.24
N ASP A 225 2.04 2.23 11.75
CA ASP A 225 2.21 0.85 12.18
C ASP A 225 1.96 -0.13 11.05
N VAL A 226 3.05 -0.66 10.49
CA VAL A 226 3.03 -1.69 9.43
C VAL A 226 3.02 -3.10 10.03
N GLY A 227 3.29 -3.23 11.34
CA GLY A 227 3.34 -4.50 12.04
C GLY A 227 2.02 -5.26 11.92
N THR A 228 2.11 -6.56 11.68
CA THR A 228 0.93 -7.43 11.60
C THR A 228 1.25 -8.76 12.26
N ASN A 229 1.09 -8.78 13.57
CA ASN A 229 1.49 -9.90 14.40
C ASN A 229 0.24 -10.70 14.80
N PRO A 230 0.15 -12.00 14.43
CA PRO A 230 -0.91 -12.86 14.93
C PRO A 230 -0.67 -13.17 16.41
N ILE A 231 -1.64 -12.86 17.25
CA ILE A 231 -1.66 -13.21 18.67
C ILE A 231 -2.78 -14.22 18.88
N GLU A 232 -2.46 -15.38 19.46
CA GLU A 232 -3.44 -16.41 19.78
C GLU A 232 -4.60 -15.82 20.61
N ASP A 233 -5.80 -16.06 20.14
CA ASP A 233 -7.03 -15.60 20.77
C ASP A 233 -8.13 -16.63 20.46
N PRO A 234 -8.40 -17.56 21.39
CA PRO A 234 -9.42 -18.59 21.22
C PRO A 234 -10.84 -18.04 21.04
N SER A 235 -11.08 -16.76 21.37
CA SER A 235 -12.39 -16.12 21.18
C SER A 235 -12.62 -15.64 19.74
N CYS A 236 -11.56 -15.53 18.94
CA CYS A 236 -11.63 -15.12 17.54
C CYS A 236 -11.95 -16.31 16.61
N GLU A 237 -12.72 -16.08 15.55
CA GLU A 237 -13.12 -17.09 14.55
C GLU A 237 -11.93 -17.88 13.98
N PHE A 238 -10.79 -17.22 13.80
CA PHE A 238 -9.57 -17.83 13.24
C PHE A 238 -8.57 -18.31 14.30
N GLY A 239 -8.92 -18.22 15.60
CA GLY A 239 -8.06 -18.58 16.73
C GLY A 239 -6.93 -17.58 17.01
N TYR A 240 -6.90 -16.44 16.32
CA TYR A 240 -5.94 -15.36 16.54
C TYR A 240 -6.54 -14.00 16.19
N ARG A 241 -5.98 -12.94 16.79
CA ARG A 241 -6.19 -11.54 16.41
C ARG A 241 -4.90 -10.93 15.87
N LEU A 242 -5.02 -9.90 15.06
CA LEU A 242 -3.86 -9.14 14.58
C LEU A 242 -3.58 -7.97 15.51
N THR A 243 -2.30 -7.75 15.81
CA THR A 243 -1.83 -6.60 16.58
C THR A 243 -0.58 -6.02 15.92
N GLY A 244 -0.46 -4.70 15.99
CA GLY A 244 0.66 -3.98 15.39
C GLY A 244 1.95 -4.10 16.19
N ASP A 245 3.01 -3.46 15.71
CA ASP A 245 4.27 -3.36 16.44
C ASP A 245 4.20 -2.28 17.54
N VAL A 246 3.22 -1.38 17.45
CA VAL A 246 3.02 -0.28 18.39
C VAL A 246 1.94 -0.66 19.40
N CYS A 247 2.15 -0.32 20.68
CA CYS A 247 1.09 -0.36 21.68
C CYS A 247 0.09 0.78 21.40
N TYR A 248 -0.99 0.43 20.69
CA TYR A 248 -1.97 1.39 20.17
C TYR A 248 -2.59 2.27 21.26
N GLU A 249 -2.93 1.67 22.41
CA GLU A 249 -3.59 2.37 23.53
C GLU A 249 -2.71 3.46 24.15
N GLU A 250 -1.39 3.28 24.11
CA GLU A 250 -0.42 4.25 24.56
C GLU A 250 -0.14 5.29 23.47
N ALA A 251 0.04 4.86 22.23
CA ALA A 251 0.36 5.72 21.10
C ALA A 251 -0.73 6.76 20.83
N VAL A 252 -2.01 6.39 20.95
CA VAL A 252 -3.14 7.31 20.76
C VAL A 252 -3.10 8.50 21.73
N ARG A 253 -2.41 8.39 22.87
CA ARG A 253 -2.32 9.47 23.88
C ARG A 253 -1.14 10.42 23.64
N VAL A 254 -0.20 10.04 22.76
CA VAL A 254 1.07 10.75 22.56
C VAL A 254 1.19 11.28 21.13
N ALA A 255 0.79 10.49 20.14
CA ALA A 255 0.89 10.81 18.74
C ALA A 255 -0.13 11.88 18.31
N SER A 256 0.20 12.64 17.27
CA SER A 256 -0.78 13.50 16.59
C SER A 256 -1.68 12.71 15.65
N ALA A 257 -1.15 11.64 15.04
CA ALA A 257 -1.89 10.72 14.20
C ALA A 257 -1.32 9.30 14.28
N VAL A 258 -2.18 8.28 14.16
CA VAL A 258 -1.78 6.87 14.23
C VAL A 258 -2.60 5.99 13.29
N THR A 259 -1.96 5.03 12.63
CA THR A 259 -2.67 3.98 11.88
C THR A 259 -3.03 2.82 12.81
N PRO A 260 -4.29 2.35 12.83
CA PRO A 260 -4.68 1.20 13.63
C PRO A 260 -4.24 -0.12 13.00
N VAL A 261 -4.03 -1.15 13.82
CA VAL A 261 -3.84 -2.54 13.36
C VAL A 261 -4.89 -3.41 14.05
N PRO A 262 -5.81 -4.06 13.30
CA PRO A 262 -5.99 -3.97 11.84
C PRO A 262 -6.66 -2.66 11.39
N GLY A 263 -6.64 -2.39 10.08
CA GLY A 263 -7.43 -1.32 9.45
C GLY A 263 -6.64 -0.11 8.96
N GLY A 264 -5.35 -0.01 9.30
CA GLY A 264 -4.45 1.04 8.84
C GLY A 264 -3.73 0.64 7.55
N VAL A 265 -2.46 0.22 7.66
CA VAL A 265 -1.58 0.01 6.50
C VAL A 265 -2.01 -1.18 5.63
N GLY A 266 -2.53 -2.26 6.23
CA GLY A 266 -2.88 -3.50 5.51
C GLY A 266 -3.81 -3.28 4.29
N PRO A 267 -4.99 -2.65 4.45
CA PRO A 267 -5.87 -2.32 3.33
C PRO A 267 -5.20 -1.46 2.23
N MET A 268 -4.37 -0.49 2.63
CA MET A 268 -3.65 0.38 1.70
C MET A 268 -2.63 -0.39 0.85
N THR A 269 -1.94 -1.36 1.44
CA THR A 269 -0.99 -2.23 0.71
C THR A 269 -1.68 -2.96 -0.45
N ILE A 270 -2.91 -3.45 -0.24
CA ILE A 270 -3.67 -4.13 -1.30
C ILE A 270 -4.11 -3.11 -2.37
N ALA A 271 -4.63 -1.95 -1.96
CA ALA A 271 -5.05 -0.90 -2.89
C ALA A 271 -3.89 -0.44 -3.79
N MET A 272 -2.70 -0.25 -3.22
CA MET A 272 -1.51 0.17 -3.96
C MET A 272 -0.97 -0.93 -4.89
N LEU A 273 -1.01 -2.20 -4.47
CA LEU A 273 -0.69 -3.32 -5.36
C LEU A 273 -1.56 -3.32 -6.62
N LEU A 274 -2.87 -3.12 -6.45
CA LEU A 274 -3.80 -3.10 -7.57
C LEU A 274 -3.68 -1.82 -8.41
N SER A 275 -3.39 -0.67 -7.79
CA SER A 275 -3.09 0.58 -8.52
C SER A 275 -1.88 0.38 -9.43
N ASN A 276 -0.78 -0.16 -8.89
CA ASN A 276 0.43 -0.42 -9.66
C ASN A 276 0.19 -1.44 -10.79
N THR A 277 -0.64 -2.46 -10.54
CA THR A 277 -1.04 -3.44 -11.56
C THR A 277 -1.85 -2.80 -12.67
N LEU A 278 -2.80 -1.93 -12.33
CA LEU A 278 -3.58 -1.16 -13.30
C LEU A 278 -2.66 -0.26 -14.12
N ASP A 279 -1.80 0.53 -13.49
CA ASP A 279 -0.89 1.43 -14.20
C ASP A 279 0.08 0.69 -15.12
N SER A 280 0.54 -0.50 -14.71
CA SER A 280 1.35 -1.40 -15.55
C SER A 280 0.57 -1.86 -16.79
N ALA A 281 -0.68 -2.28 -16.61
CA ALA A 281 -1.55 -2.67 -17.73
C ALA A 281 -1.85 -1.49 -18.66
N LYS A 282 -2.07 -0.29 -18.11
CA LYS A 282 -2.26 0.93 -18.89
C LYS A 282 -1.08 1.19 -19.81
N ARG A 283 0.15 1.09 -19.29
CA ARG A 283 1.37 1.21 -20.10
C ARG A 283 1.49 0.10 -21.14
N ALA A 284 1.22 -1.15 -20.76
CA ALA A 284 1.34 -2.29 -21.67
C ALA A 284 0.33 -2.26 -22.83
N TYR A 285 -0.83 -1.63 -22.64
CA TYR A 285 -1.89 -1.52 -23.63
C TYR A 285 -2.05 -0.12 -24.22
N ASP A 286 -1.11 0.80 -23.95
CA ASP A 286 -1.19 2.21 -24.36
C ASP A 286 -2.55 2.86 -24.03
N PHE A 287 -3.11 2.54 -22.87
CA PHE A 287 -4.42 2.99 -22.42
C PHE A 287 -4.32 4.21 -21.50
N THR A 288 -4.79 5.36 -21.98
CA THR A 288 -4.89 6.63 -21.24
C THR A 288 -6.25 6.81 -20.59
#